data_AF-A0A919TVM0-F1
#
_entry.id   AF-A0A919TVM0-F1
#
_cell.length_a   1.000
_cell.length_b   1.000
_cell.length_c   1.000
_cell.angle_alpha   90.00
_cell.angle_beta   90.00
_cell.angle_gamma   90.00
#
_symmetry.space_group_name_H-M   'P 1'
#
loop_
_entity.id
_entity.type
_entity.pdbx_description
1 polymer ?
#
loop_
_entity_poly.entity_id
_entity_poly.type
_entity_poly.pdbx_seq_one_letter_code
_entity_poly.pdbx_strand_id
1 'polypeptide(L)'
;MARTYWERIEPVASIFGDLDPKIDGREDAVEPGAEFTGYHRLERDLWSTKDVAKDGPIADRLVADVAEIATRADTATLSPLNLADGAKSLLDEVATGKITGEEDRYSHTDLWDFAANVEGSKAAIAALRPVLQERAPDLVKQIDTGFTAVDAALAKHRAGDGYRLHTDLSKADLKELSDVINAVSEPISRVAGVVAR
;
A
#
# COMPACT_ATOMS: atom_id res chain seq x y z
N MET A 1 5.80 -8.37 9.60
CA MET A 1 4.47 -7.77 9.84
C MET A 1 3.52 -8.41 8.82
N ALA A 2 2.30 -8.82 9.20
CA ALA A 2 1.40 -9.61 8.34
C ALA A 2 0.81 -8.81 7.15
N ARG A 3 0.35 -7.56 7.38
CA ARG A 3 -0.22 -6.65 6.37
C ARG A 3 0.76 -6.31 5.25
N THR A 4 2.07 -6.33 5.49
CA THR A 4 3.09 -6.06 4.45
C THR A 4 2.87 -6.83 3.14
N TYR A 5 2.31 -8.06 3.17
CA TYR A 5 2.01 -8.80 1.94
C TYR A 5 0.74 -8.32 1.23
N TRP A 6 -0.25 -7.86 2.00
CA TRP A 6 -1.47 -7.25 1.47
C TRP A 6 -1.17 -5.90 0.82
N GLU A 7 -0.47 -5.01 1.54
CA GLU A 7 -0.08 -3.67 1.08
C GLU A 7 0.77 -3.69 -0.21
N ARG A 8 1.54 -4.75 -0.43
CA ARG A 8 2.32 -4.95 -1.67
C ARG A 8 1.46 -5.22 -2.91
N ILE A 9 0.26 -5.78 -2.73
CA ILE A 9 -0.65 -6.06 -3.85
C ILE A 9 -1.70 -4.96 -4.03
N GLU A 10 -1.75 -3.99 -3.12
CA GLU A 10 -2.70 -2.87 -3.15
C GLU A 10 -2.77 -2.08 -4.46
N PRO A 11 -1.69 -1.93 -5.28
CA PRO A 11 -1.83 -1.33 -6.61
C PRO A 11 -2.91 -1.99 -7.48
N VAL A 12 -3.26 -3.24 -7.21
CA VAL A 12 -4.29 -4.00 -7.92
C VAL A 12 -5.37 -4.59 -7.02
N ALA A 13 -5.38 -4.30 -5.71
CA ALA A 13 -6.31 -4.96 -4.78
C ALA A 13 -7.78 -4.66 -5.11
N SER A 14 -8.08 -3.48 -5.66
CA SER A 14 -9.43 -3.08 -6.08
C SER A 14 -10.11 -4.03 -7.07
N ILE A 15 -9.35 -4.83 -7.84
CA ILE A 15 -9.93 -5.83 -8.76
C ILE A 15 -10.65 -6.96 -8.01
N PHE A 16 -10.33 -7.15 -6.73
CA PHE A 16 -10.94 -8.17 -5.88
C PHE A 16 -12.25 -7.70 -5.22
N GLY A 17 -12.67 -6.46 -5.50
CA GLY A 17 -14.00 -5.96 -5.18
C GLY A 17 -14.30 -5.98 -3.69
N ASP A 18 -15.30 -6.76 -3.29
CA ASP A 18 -15.82 -6.79 -1.92
C ASP A 18 -14.86 -7.39 -0.89
N LEU A 19 -13.77 -8.05 -1.32
CA LEU A 19 -12.77 -8.60 -0.41
C LEU A 19 -11.88 -7.51 0.19
N ASP A 20 -11.59 -6.45 -0.55
CA ASP A 20 -10.75 -5.33 -0.11
C ASP A 20 -11.28 -4.68 1.19
N PRO A 21 -12.51 -4.15 1.24
CA PRO A 21 -13.06 -3.58 2.49
C PRO A 21 -13.30 -4.61 3.60
N LYS A 22 -13.38 -5.91 3.30
CA LYS A 22 -13.51 -6.97 4.33
C LYS A 22 -12.19 -7.28 5.00
N ILE A 23 -11.09 -7.21 4.26
CA ILE A 23 -9.72 -7.47 4.71
C ILE A 23 -9.13 -6.24 5.36
N ASP A 24 -9.37 -5.06 4.79
CA ASP A 24 -8.60 -3.84 5.08
C ASP A 24 -9.46 -2.59 5.33
N GLY A 25 -10.78 -2.75 5.47
CA GLY A 25 -11.65 -1.62 5.78
C GLY A 25 -11.32 -1.00 7.14
N ARG A 26 -11.19 0.33 7.18
CA ARG A 26 -11.00 1.11 8.42
C ARG A 26 -12.33 1.40 9.09
N GLU A 27 -12.35 1.50 10.43
CA GLU A 27 -13.57 1.69 11.23
C GLU A 27 -14.41 2.90 10.79
N ASP A 28 -13.76 3.99 10.36
CA ASP A 28 -14.42 5.22 9.91
C ASP A 28 -14.80 5.23 8.42
N ALA A 29 -14.42 4.19 7.67
CA ALA A 29 -14.75 3.99 6.27
C ALA A 29 -15.71 2.81 6.04
N VAL A 30 -16.22 2.17 7.10
CA VAL A 30 -17.22 1.10 6.99
C VAL A 30 -18.55 1.68 6.52
N GLU A 31 -19.01 1.23 5.35
CA GLU A 31 -20.29 1.62 4.78
C GLU A 31 -21.47 1.29 5.71
N PRO A 32 -22.54 2.13 5.74
CA PRO A 32 -23.71 1.86 6.55
C PRO A 32 -24.31 0.47 6.29
N GLY A 33 -24.35 -0.36 7.33
CA GLY A 33 -24.87 -1.73 7.26
C GLY A 33 -23.83 -2.80 6.92
N ALA A 34 -22.58 -2.42 6.62
CA ALA A 34 -21.47 -3.35 6.56
C ALA A 34 -20.92 -3.67 7.97
N GLU A 35 -20.28 -4.82 8.11
CA GLU A 35 -19.60 -5.23 9.34
C GLU A 35 -18.16 -4.76 9.33
N PHE A 36 -17.67 -4.23 10.46
CA PHE A 36 -16.25 -3.93 10.64
C PHE A 36 -15.46 -5.22 10.92
N THR A 37 -14.66 -5.66 9.95
CA THR A 37 -13.90 -6.93 9.96
C THR A 37 -12.44 -6.70 9.56
N GLY A 38 -11.67 -7.79 9.38
CA GLY A 38 -10.33 -7.71 8.79
C GLY A 38 -9.23 -7.24 9.75
N TYR A 39 -8.13 -6.76 9.17
CA TYR A 39 -6.92 -6.36 9.89
C TYR A 39 -7.20 -5.26 10.91
N HIS A 40 -7.82 -4.15 10.52
CA HIS A 40 -8.02 -3.00 11.42
C HIS A 40 -9.01 -3.28 12.56
N ARG A 41 -9.98 -4.17 12.34
CA ARG A 41 -10.85 -4.64 13.41
C ARG A 41 -10.06 -5.41 14.47
N LEU A 42 -9.15 -6.29 14.06
CA LEU A 42 -8.26 -7.02 14.97
C LEU A 42 -7.21 -6.10 15.60
N GLU A 43 -6.70 -5.12 14.85
CA GLU A 43 -5.77 -4.10 15.33
C GLU A 43 -6.37 -3.30 16.48
N ARG A 44 -7.61 -2.81 16.33
CA ARG A 44 -8.33 -2.12 17.40
C ARG A 44 -8.40 -2.96 18.67
N ASP A 45 -8.78 -4.23 18.53
CA ASP A 45 -9.02 -5.09 19.68
C ASP A 45 -7.70 -5.51 20.37
N LEU A 46 -6.61 -5.65 19.62
CA LEU A 46 -5.27 -5.93 20.15
C LEU A 46 -4.59 -4.71 20.82
N TRP A 47 -4.64 -3.53 20.19
CA TRP A 47 -3.88 -2.36 20.65
C TRP A 47 -4.68 -1.37 21.51
N SER A 48 -5.97 -1.22 21.23
CA SER A 48 -6.83 -0.27 21.94
C SER A 48 -7.55 -0.93 23.12
N THR A 49 -8.41 -1.93 22.86
CA THR A 49 -9.22 -2.56 23.93
C THR A 49 -8.43 -3.59 24.73
N LYS A 50 -7.42 -4.21 24.11
CA LYS A 50 -6.64 -5.33 24.64
C LYS A 50 -7.51 -6.52 25.04
N ASP A 51 -8.64 -6.70 24.33
CA ASP A 51 -9.59 -7.78 24.52
C ASP A 51 -9.89 -8.46 23.18
N VAL A 52 -9.35 -9.66 23.03
CA VAL A 52 -9.49 -10.50 21.83
C VAL A 52 -10.46 -11.67 22.05
N ALA A 53 -11.23 -11.67 23.14
CA ALA A 53 -12.08 -12.82 23.50
C ALA A 53 -13.13 -13.16 22.43
N LYS A 54 -13.48 -12.20 21.57
CA LYS A 54 -14.46 -12.35 20.48
C LYS A 54 -13.82 -12.39 19.08
N ASP A 55 -12.50 -12.40 18.99
CA ASP A 55 -11.81 -12.23 17.70
C ASP A 55 -11.62 -13.53 16.91
N GLY A 56 -11.87 -14.69 17.52
CA GLY A 56 -11.76 -15.98 16.83
C GLY A 56 -12.48 -16.01 15.47
N PRO A 57 -13.80 -15.72 15.41
CA PRO A 57 -14.53 -15.67 14.14
C PRO A 57 -14.03 -14.61 13.15
N ILE A 58 -13.45 -13.51 13.63
CA ILE A 58 -12.97 -12.40 12.79
C ILE A 58 -11.62 -12.78 12.17
N ALA A 59 -10.74 -13.40 12.94
CA ALA A 59 -9.48 -13.97 12.46
C ALA A 59 -9.72 -15.10 11.44
N ASP A 60 -10.66 -16.00 11.72
CA ASP A 60 -11.04 -17.08 10.80
C ASP A 60 -11.55 -16.51 9.46
N ARG A 61 -12.39 -15.46 9.51
CA ARG A 61 -12.87 -14.76 8.33
C ARG A 61 -11.75 -14.10 7.55
N LEU A 62 -10.85 -13.37 8.22
CA LEU A 62 -9.69 -12.75 7.56
C LEU A 62 -8.82 -13.78 6.83
N VAL A 63 -8.55 -14.94 7.45
CA VAL A 63 -7.80 -16.03 6.81
C VAL A 63 -8.53 -16.56 5.58
N ALA A 64 -9.85 -16.74 5.65
CA ALA A 64 -10.65 -17.19 4.53
C ALA A 64 -10.67 -16.17 3.38
N ASP A 65 -10.87 -14.88 3.69
CA ASP A 65 -10.89 -13.79 2.71
C ASP A 65 -9.53 -13.65 2.01
N VAL A 66 -8.40 -13.75 2.74
CA VAL A 66 -7.05 -13.75 2.15
C VAL A 66 -6.79 -15.00 1.30
N ALA A 67 -7.30 -16.17 1.67
CA ALA A 67 -7.18 -17.38 0.87
C ALA A 67 -8.00 -17.29 -0.44
N GLU A 68 -9.16 -16.63 -0.39
CA GLU A 68 -9.97 -16.33 -1.56
C GLU A 68 -9.23 -15.37 -2.51
N ILE A 69 -8.58 -14.31 -2.00
CA ILE A 69 -7.69 -13.43 -2.79
C ILE A 69 -6.64 -14.26 -3.51
N ALA A 70 -5.91 -15.12 -2.79
CA ALA A 70 -4.85 -15.94 -3.36
C ALA A 70 -5.37 -16.83 -4.50
N THR A 71 -6.55 -17.44 -4.32
CA THR A 71 -7.20 -18.26 -5.35
C THR A 71 -7.60 -17.44 -6.58
N ARG A 72 -8.16 -16.24 -6.37
CA ARG A 72 -8.57 -15.35 -7.46
C ARG A 72 -7.37 -14.78 -8.22
N ALA A 73 -6.27 -14.49 -7.51
CA ALA A 73 -5.05 -13.92 -8.09
C ALA A 73 -4.44 -14.80 -9.17
N ASP A 74 -4.52 -16.13 -9.04
CA ASP A 74 -3.98 -17.09 -10.03
C ASP A 74 -4.61 -16.96 -11.44
N THR A 75 -5.82 -16.43 -11.52
CA THR A 75 -6.57 -16.27 -12.78
C THR A 75 -6.91 -14.82 -13.10
N ALA A 76 -6.52 -13.88 -12.23
CA ALA A 76 -6.75 -12.46 -12.42
C ALA A 76 -5.96 -11.97 -13.65
N THR A 77 -6.64 -11.21 -14.51
CA THR A 77 -6.00 -10.55 -15.64
C THR A 77 -5.69 -9.10 -15.27
N LEU A 78 -4.42 -8.73 -15.34
CA LEU A 78 -3.95 -7.37 -15.12
C LEU A 78 -3.60 -6.74 -16.47
N SER A 79 -4.26 -5.65 -16.83
CA SER A 79 -3.85 -4.88 -18.00
C SER A 79 -2.65 -3.99 -17.67
N PRO A 80 -1.83 -3.59 -18.67
CA PRO A 80 -0.77 -2.60 -18.46
C PRO A 80 -1.26 -1.30 -17.83
N LEU A 81 -2.49 -0.88 -18.15
CA LEU A 81 -3.12 0.31 -17.55
C LEU A 81 -3.46 0.09 -16.08
N ASN A 82 -3.98 -1.09 -15.70
CA ASN A 82 -4.23 -1.38 -14.28
C ASN A 82 -2.95 -1.26 -13.45
N LEU A 83 -1.82 -1.77 -13.96
CA LEU A 83 -0.54 -1.66 -13.26
C LEU A 83 -0.04 -0.21 -13.16
N ALA A 84 -0.16 0.57 -14.24
CA ALA A 84 0.28 1.96 -14.28
C ALA A 84 -0.56 2.85 -13.34
N ASP A 85 -1.88 2.78 -13.47
CA ASP A 85 -2.81 3.61 -12.70
C ASP A 85 -2.82 3.18 -11.23
N GLY A 86 -2.71 1.88 -10.95
CA GLY A 86 -2.59 1.31 -9.62
C GLY A 86 -1.36 1.82 -8.87
N ALA A 87 -0.18 1.75 -9.50
CA ALA A 87 1.06 2.25 -8.92
C ALA A 87 0.98 3.76 -8.64
N LYS A 88 0.35 4.53 -9.52
CA LYS A 88 0.18 5.98 -9.35
C LYS A 88 -0.76 6.29 -8.18
N SER A 89 -1.95 5.70 -8.20
CA SER A 89 -3.01 5.96 -7.23
C SER A 89 -2.52 5.66 -5.82
N LEU A 90 -1.85 4.51 -5.66
CA LEU A 90 -1.33 4.11 -4.36
C LEU A 90 -0.26 5.08 -3.82
N LEU A 91 0.68 5.54 -4.66
CA LEU A 91 1.70 6.49 -4.19
C LEU A 91 1.09 7.85 -3.83
N ASP A 92 0.05 8.30 -4.53
CA ASP A 92 -0.69 9.51 -4.16
C ASP A 92 -1.42 9.35 -2.82
N GLU A 93 -2.07 8.22 -2.62
CA GLU A 93 -2.76 7.88 -1.39
C GLU A 93 -1.80 7.85 -0.20
N VAL A 94 -0.63 7.22 -0.36
CA VAL A 94 0.42 7.28 0.65
C VAL A 94 0.83 8.71 0.94
N ALA A 95 1.10 9.52 -0.09
CA ALA A 95 1.64 10.86 0.09
C ALA A 95 0.64 11.89 0.68
N THR A 96 -0.67 11.64 0.54
CA THR A 96 -1.72 12.60 0.91
C THR A 96 -2.60 12.15 2.07
N GLY A 97 -2.96 10.86 2.12
CA GLY A 97 -3.79 10.26 3.15
C GLY A 97 -2.96 9.51 4.18
N LYS A 98 -2.42 8.34 3.79
CA LYS A 98 -1.75 7.41 4.74
C LYS A 98 -0.58 8.06 5.48
N ILE A 99 0.11 9.05 4.90
CA ILE A 99 1.17 9.82 5.59
C ILE A 99 0.75 10.41 6.93
N THR A 100 -0.55 10.63 7.14
CA THR A 100 -1.09 11.18 8.40
C THR A 100 -1.14 10.17 9.54
N GLY A 101 -0.90 8.88 9.27
CA GLY A 101 -1.05 7.79 10.24
C GLY A 101 -2.51 7.33 10.37
N GLU A 102 -3.32 7.55 9.32
CA GLU A 102 -4.74 7.21 9.34
C GLU A 102 -5.03 5.73 9.14
N GLU A 103 -4.05 4.95 8.69
CA GLU A 103 -4.19 3.54 8.36
C GLU A 103 -4.15 2.69 9.64
N ASP A 104 -3.00 2.70 10.33
CA ASP A 104 -2.77 1.93 11.55
C ASP A 104 -2.99 2.78 12.81
N ARG A 105 -4.24 3.23 13.03
CA ARG A 105 -4.56 4.23 14.07
C ARG A 105 -4.33 3.75 15.50
N TYR A 106 -4.24 2.44 15.73
CA TYR A 106 -4.09 1.88 17.07
C TYR A 106 -2.67 1.36 17.31
N SER A 107 -2.05 0.77 16.28
CA SER A 107 -0.73 0.15 16.34
C SER A 107 0.40 1.04 15.86
N HIS A 108 0.10 2.05 15.03
CA HIS A 108 1.03 3.02 14.46
C HIS A 108 2.15 2.39 13.63
N THR A 109 1.85 1.31 12.91
CA THR A 109 2.81 0.58 12.07
C THR A 109 2.83 1.04 10.61
N ASP A 110 2.34 2.25 10.32
CA ASP A 110 2.13 2.74 8.95
C ASP A 110 3.39 2.74 8.08
N LEU A 111 4.60 2.82 8.67
CA LEU A 111 5.86 2.77 7.91
C LEU A 111 6.13 1.40 7.27
N TRP A 112 5.60 0.32 7.83
CA TRP A 112 5.66 -0.99 7.16
C TRP A 112 4.76 -1.00 5.94
N ASP A 113 3.60 -0.35 6.03
CA ASP A 113 2.62 -0.27 4.95
C ASP A 113 3.13 0.67 3.85
N PHE A 114 3.68 1.84 4.18
CA PHE A 114 4.31 2.73 3.18
C PHE A 114 5.42 2.02 2.40
N ALA A 115 6.27 1.28 3.10
CA ALA A 115 7.35 0.53 2.45
C ALA A 115 6.80 -0.56 1.53
N ALA A 116 5.77 -1.28 1.97
CA ALA A 116 5.10 -2.31 1.18
C ALA A 116 4.38 -1.73 -0.05
N ASN A 117 3.71 -0.59 0.09
CA ASN A 117 3.07 0.13 -1.01
C ASN A 117 4.10 0.57 -2.06
N VAL A 118 5.24 1.11 -1.62
CA VAL A 118 6.35 1.47 -2.50
C VAL A 118 6.92 0.23 -3.21
N GLU A 119 7.09 -0.88 -2.50
CA GLU A 119 7.50 -2.17 -3.09
C GLU A 119 6.50 -2.66 -4.15
N GLY A 120 5.20 -2.59 -3.86
CA GLY A 120 4.12 -2.93 -4.79
C GLY A 120 4.13 -2.07 -6.06
N SER A 121 4.21 -0.75 -5.89
CA SER A 121 4.30 0.19 -7.02
C SER A 121 5.54 -0.03 -7.86
N LYS A 122 6.69 -0.34 -7.24
CA LYS A 122 7.90 -0.73 -8.00
C LYS A 122 7.69 -2.01 -8.80
N ALA A 123 7.03 -3.02 -8.23
CA ALA A 123 6.76 -4.27 -8.92
C ALA A 123 5.83 -4.06 -10.13
N ALA A 124 4.79 -3.25 -9.97
CA ALA A 124 3.89 -2.86 -11.05
C ALA A 124 4.63 -2.13 -12.18
N ILE A 125 5.49 -1.15 -11.84
CA ILE A 125 6.34 -0.49 -12.83
C ILE A 125 7.34 -1.46 -13.46
N ALA A 126 7.93 -2.37 -12.68
CA ALA A 126 8.89 -3.37 -13.15
C ALA A 126 8.31 -4.24 -14.27
N ALA A 127 7.05 -4.66 -14.13
CA ALA A 127 6.34 -5.42 -15.16
C ALA A 127 6.18 -4.63 -16.49
N LEU A 128 6.15 -3.30 -16.43
CA LEU A 128 6.01 -2.41 -17.59
C LEU A 128 7.36 -1.96 -18.18
N ARG A 129 8.48 -2.25 -17.52
CA ARG A 129 9.81 -1.74 -17.89
C ARG A 129 10.24 -2.04 -19.32
N PRO A 130 10.00 -3.23 -19.91
CA PRO A 130 10.43 -3.50 -21.28
C PRO A 130 9.85 -2.48 -22.28
N VAL A 131 8.55 -2.21 -22.17
CA VAL A 131 7.84 -1.23 -23.03
C VAL A 131 8.32 0.19 -22.72
N LEU A 132 8.52 0.52 -21.45
CA LEU A 132 9.01 1.84 -21.05
C LEU A 132 10.45 2.10 -21.52
N GLN A 133 11.33 1.10 -21.51
CA GLN A 133 12.70 1.24 -21.98
C GLN A 133 12.78 1.44 -23.49
N GLU A 134 11.93 0.76 -24.25
CA GLU A 134 11.84 0.94 -25.70
C GLU A 134 11.30 2.34 -26.07
N ARG A 135 10.24 2.78 -25.37
CA ARG A 135 9.47 3.96 -25.79
C ARG A 135 9.82 5.25 -25.05
N ALA A 136 10.35 5.17 -23.84
CA ALA A 136 10.59 6.30 -22.96
C ALA A 136 11.76 6.05 -21.97
N PRO A 137 12.99 5.77 -22.45
CA PRO A 137 14.12 5.41 -21.58
C PRO A 137 14.50 6.50 -20.56
N ASP A 138 14.29 7.78 -20.89
CA ASP A 138 14.54 8.87 -19.93
C ASP A 138 13.48 8.92 -18.82
N LEU A 139 12.25 8.49 -19.10
CA LEU A 139 11.21 8.34 -18.07
C LEU A 139 11.61 7.26 -17.06
N VAL A 140 12.15 6.13 -17.55
CA VAL A 140 12.66 5.05 -16.69
C VAL A 140 13.72 5.57 -15.71
N LYS A 141 14.69 6.38 -16.19
CA LYS A 141 15.72 6.97 -15.32
C LYS A 141 15.13 7.89 -14.25
N GLN A 142 14.11 8.68 -14.60
CA GLN A 142 13.43 9.57 -13.65
C GLN A 142 12.72 8.77 -12.56
N ILE A 143 12.01 7.70 -12.95
CA ILE A 143 11.33 6.81 -12.00
C ILE A 143 12.35 6.10 -11.08
N ASP A 144 13.45 5.58 -11.62
CA ASP A 144 14.49 4.91 -10.83
C ASP A 144 15.13 5.86 -9.81
N THR A 145 15.39 7.11 -10.22
CA THR A 145 15.93 8.15 -9.35
C THR A 145 14.94 8.47 -8.24
N GLY A 146 13.65 8.64 -8.58
CA GLY A 146 12.60 8.91 -7.60
C GLY A 146 12.45 7.78 -6.59
N PHE A 147 12.38 6.53 -7.04
CA PHE A 147 12.29 5.38 -6.15
C PHE A 147 13.52 5.21 -5.26
N THR A 148 14.72 5.51 -5.76
CA THR A 148 15.94 5.52 -4.95
C THR A 148 15.85 6.58 -3.83
N ALA A 149 15.29 7.75 -4.12
CA ALA A 149 15.09 8.80 -3.12
C ALA A 149 14.07 8.40 -2.05
N VAL A 150 12.95 7.77 -2.46
CA VAL A 150 11.95 7.22 -1.53
C VAL A 150 12.57 6.16 -0.61
N ASP A 151 13.34 5.23 -1.16
CA ASP A 151 14.03 4.19 -0.37
C ASP A 151 15.01 4.79 0.64
N ALA A 152 15.79 5.79 0.20
CA ALA A 152 16.73 6.47 1.08
C ALA A 152 16.00 7.20 2.23
N ALA A 153 14.85 7.81 1.97
CA ALA A 153 14.04 8.46 3.00
C ALA A 153 13.45 7.44 3.99
N LEU A 154 12.82 6.36 3.50
CA LEU A 154 12.30 5.28 4.34
C LEU A 154 13.40 4.62 5.19
N ALA A 155 14.60 4.42 4.63
CA ALA A 155 15.71 3.79 5.32
C ALA A 155 16.16 4.56 6.58
N LYS A 156 15.99 5.89 6.62
CA LYS A 156 16.28 6.71 7.81
C LYS A 156 15.43 6.35 9.03
N HIS A 157 14.28 5.73 8.79
CA HIS A 157 13.31 5.38 9.83
C HIS A 157 13.33 3.90 10.18
N ARG A 158 14.33 3.14 9.71
CA ARG A 158 14.55 1.75 10.15
C ARG A 158 14.89 1.68 11.63
N ALA A 159 14.36 0.68 12.32
CA ALA A 159 14.67 0.36 13.71
C ALA A 159 14.67 -1.16 13.90
N GLY A 160 15.82 -1.72 14.27
CA GLY A 160 16.00 -3.18 14.30
C GLY A 160 15.67 -3.82 12.94
N ASP A 161 14.84 -4.86 12.95
CA ASP A 161 14.40 -5.57 11.75
C ASP A 161 13.18 -4.92 11.07
N GLY A 162 12.74 -3.76 11.56
CA GLY A 162 11.53 -3.06 11.11
C GLY A 162 11.72 -1.55 10.99
N TYR A 163 10.67 -0.82 11.32
CA TYR A 163 10.61 0.64 11.27
C TYR A 163 10.29 1.22 12.64
N ARG A 164 10.50 2.53 12.79
CA ARG A 164 9.93 3.30 13.90
C ARG A 164 8.40 3.35 13.74
N LEU A 165 7.68 3.54 14.85
CA LEU A 165 6.25 3.79 14.79
C LEU A 165 5.97 5.15 14.14
N HIS A 166 4.82 5.31 13.49
CA HIS A 166 4.43 6.58 12.88
C HIS A 166 4.46 7.73 13.90
N THR A 167 4.00 7.49 15.12
CA THR A 167 3.98 8.45 16.22
C THR A 167 5.37 8.89 16.71
N ASP A 168 6.44 8.19 16.33
CA ASP A 168 7.81 8.56 16.63
C ASP A 168 8.43 9.53 15.60
N LEU A 169 7.78 9.73 14.45
CA LEU A 169 8.26 10.61 13.39
C LEU A 169 7.91 12.06 13.67
N SER A 170 8.84 12.96 13.36
CA SER A 170 8.56 14.39 13.39
C SER A 170 7.73 14.82 12.19
N LYS A 171 7.10 15.99 12.27
CA LYS A 171 6.44 16.62 11.12
C LYS A 171 7.39 16.83 9.93
N ALA A 172 8.68 17.05 10.21
CA ALA A 172 9.69 17.22 9.16
C ALA A 172 9.98 15.88 8.46
N ASP A 173 10.05 14.79 9.22
CA ASP A 173 10.23 13.43 8.68
C ASP A 173 9.05 13.04 7.77
N LEU A 174 7.82 13.22 8.27
CA LEU A 174 6.60 12.95 7.50
C LEU A 174 6.51 13.81 6.24
N LYS A 175 6.90 15.08 6.33
CA LYS A 175 6.96 15.97 5.16
C LYS A 175 8.00 15.49 4.16
N GLU A 176 9.19 15.09 4.61
CA GLU A 176 10.22 14.58 3.71
C GLU A 176 9.72 13.34 2.95
N LEU A 177 9.12 12.38 3.66
CA LEU A 177 8.53 11.18 3.05
C LEU A 177 7.45 11.54 2.02
N SER A 178 6.50 12.42 2.38
CA SER A 178 5.46 12.89 1.44
C SER A 178 6.07 13.58 0.21
N ASP A 179 7.07 14.44 0.39
CA ASP A 179 7.69 15.18 -0.71
C ASP A 179 8.38 14.23 -1.70
N VAL A 180 9.16 13.25 -1.22
CA VAL A 180 9.86 12.31 -2.11
C VAL A 180 8.91 11.34 -2.81
N ILE A 181 7.82 10.93 -2.15
CA ILE A 181 6.79 10.08 -2.76
C ILE A 181 6.03 10.86 -3.84
N ASN A 182 5.61 12.09 -3.54
CA ASN A 182 4.99 12.98 -4.53
C ASN A 182 5.91 13.23 -5.73
N ALA A 183 7.21 13.40 -5.49
CA ALA A 183 8.19 13.62 -6.55
C ALA A 183 8.31 12.43 -7.51
N VAL A 184 8.23 11.19 -7.03
CA VAL A 184 8.23 9.99 -7.91
C VAL A 184 6.84 9.71 -8.52
N SER A 185 5.75 10.14 -7.89
CA SER A 185 4.41 10.06 -8.47
C SER A 185 4.28 10.83 -9.79
N GLU A 186 4.94 11.99 -9.95
CA GLU A 186 4.91 12.76 -11.20
C GLU A 186 5.36 11.95 -12.43
N PRO A 187 6.58 11.36 -12.48
CA PRO A 187 6.98 10.58 -13.63
C PRO A 187 6.13 9.31 -13.80
N ILE A 188 5.69 8.69 -12.70
CA ILE A 188 4.79 7.53 -12.77
C ILE A 188 3.46 7.89 -13.46
N SER A 189 2.93 9.11 -13.28
CA SER A 189 1.69 9.56 -13.95
C SER A 189 1.77 9.49 -15.49
N ARG A 190 2.97 9.54 -16.05
CA ARG A 190 3.20 9.50 -17.51
C ARG A 190 3.26 8.08 -18.07
N VAL A 191 3.37 7.06 -17.22
CA VAL A 191 3.51 5.65 -17.62
C VAL A 191 2.31 5.17 -18.43
N ALA A 192 1.08 5.45 -17.96
CA ALA A 192 -0.16 5.06 -18.64
C ALA A 192 -0.18 5.52 -20.11
N GLY A 193 0.21 6.77 -20.37
CA GLY A 193 0.27 7.33 -21.72
C GLY A 193 1.35 6.73 -22.63
N VAL A 194 2.37 6.07 -22.07
CA VAL A 194 3.42 5.36 -22.82
C VAL A 194 2.98 3.94 -23.14
N VAL A 195 2.35 3.25 -22.20
CA VAL A 195 1.94 1.84 -22.36
C VAL A 195 0.64 1.66 -23.16
N ALA A 196 -0.18 2.71 -23.27
CA ALA A 196 -1.41 2.69 -24.08
C ALA A 196 -1.19 2.80 -25.60
N ARG A 197 0.04 3.06 -26.06
CA ARG A 197 0.39 3.23 -27.48
C ARG A 197 0.70 1.92 -28.18
#